data_AF-A0A6D2K296-F1
#
_entry.id   AF-A0A6D2K296-F1
#
_cell.length_a   1.000
_cell.length_b   1.000
_cell.length_c   1.000
_cell.angle_alpha   90.00
_cell.angle_beta   90.00
_cell.angle_gamma   90.00
#
_symmetry.space_group_name_H-M   'P 1'
#
loop_
_entity.id
_entity.type
_entity.pdbx_description
1 polymer ?
#
loop_
_entity_poly.entity_id
_entity_poly.type
_entity_poly.pdbx_seq_one_letter_code
_entity_poly.pdbx_strand_id
1 'polypeptide(L)'
;MADYDDDEIHHHHQRPPPYIPKETAIQALNTIIQLHFERTLEKKRAIDNQKKKLHKLFNLFFIFLAVVFASLSQPSSRLQCRHSWGPICLLSFSHLVFYISVAQTLRCVNGFKYQRRCHKLTLGLATEKLRFVKNVAASAVDGDEISAAAAAGDLEVPYQEPSESYLGKFKRNWALHFGFLILLYAFMVSFSVVVLCF
;
A
#
# COMPACT_ATOMS: atom_id res chain seq x y z
N MET A 1 -49.46 -52.27 -26.03
CA MET A 1 -49.99 -50.92 -25.78
C MET A 1 -48.88 -50.21 -25.03
N ALA A 2 -48.25 -49.25 -25.70
CA ALA A 2 -47.09 -48.52 -25.21
C ALA A 2 -47.52 -47.52 -24.13
N ASP A 3 -46.68 -47.34 -23.11
CA ASP A 3 -46.42 -46.00 -22.59
C ASP A 3 -44.97 -45.95 -22.11
N TYR A 4 -44.21 -45.08 -22.76
CA TYR A 4 -42.85 -44.62 -22.48
C TYR A 4 -43.02 -43.17 -21.99
N ASP A 5 -42.09 -42.70 -21.16
CA ASP A 5 -41.77 -41.30 -20.78
C ASP A 5 -41.68 -41.20 -19.23
N ASP A 6 -40.51 -41.19 -18.61
CA ASP A 6 -39.31 -40.34 -18.78
C ASP A 6 -39.51 -38.89 -18.28
N ASP A 7 -38.45 -38.39 -17.68
CA ASP A 7 -38.18 -37.02 -17.23
C ASP A 7 -38.75 -36.48 -15.90
N GLU A 8 -38.02 -36.81 -14.83
CA GLU A 8 -37.74 -35.87 -13.72
C GLU A 8 -37.06 -34.59 -14.26
N ILE A 9 -37.84 -33.56 -14.57
CA ILE A 9 -37.29 -32.21 -14.78
C ILE A 9 -37.26 -31.45 -13.44
N HIS A 10 -36.07 -31.44 -12.82
CA HIS A 10 -35.67 -30.46 -11.83
C HIS A 10 -35.79 -29.04 -12.39
N HIS A 11 -36.96 -28.41 -12.21
CA HIS A 11 -37.12 -26.97 -12.41
C HIS A 11 -36.38 -26.21 -11.31
N HIS A 12 -35.08 -25.97 -11.51
CA HIS A 12 -34.40 -24.86 -10.85
C HIS A 12 -35.15 -23.58 -11.23
N HIS A 13 -35.83 -22.96 -10.25
CA HIS A 13 -36.28 -21.58 -10.33
C HIS A 13 -35.08 -20.66 -10.63
N GLN A 14 -34.84 -20.41 -11.92
CA GLN A 14 -34.07 -19.25 -12.37
C GLN A 14 -34.89 -18.02 -11.99
N ARG A 15 -34.58 -17.48 -10.80
CA ARG A 15 -35.01 -16.14 -10.42
C ARG A 15 -34.50 -15.21 -11.54
N PRO A 16 -35.38 -14.45 -12.23
CA PRO A 16 -34.91 -13.49 -13.21
C PRO A 16 -33.92 -12.55 -12.50
N PRO A 17 -32.77 -12.25 -13.10
CA PRO A 17 -31.82 -11.35 -12.48
C PRO A 17 -32.52 -10.01 -12.22
N PRO A 18 -32.20 -9.33 -11.09
CA PRO A 18 -32.83 -8.06 -10.76
C PRO A 18 -32.63 -7.07 -11.90
N TYR A 19 -33.74 -6.60 -12.47
CA TYR A 19 -33.75 -5.55 -13.50
C TYR A 19 -33.23 -4.26 -12.88
N ILE A 20 -32.02 -3.85 -13.25
CA ILE A 20 -31.42 -2.57 -12.81
C ILE A 20 -31.51 -1.59 -13.98
N PRO A 21 -32.19 -0.44 -13.81
CA PRO A 21 -32.23 0.59 -14.85
C PRO A 21 -30.82 1.04 -15.27
N LYS A 22 -30.60 1.21 -16.58
CA LYS A 22 -29.30 1.56 -17.15
C LYS A 22 -28.71 2.86 -16.60
N GLU A 23 -29.55 3.86 -16.33
CA GLU A 23 -29.14 5.13 -15.76
C GLU A 23 -28.62 4.93 -14.34
N THR A 24 -29.28 4.07 -13.56
CA THR A 24 -28.86 3.71 -12.21
C THR A 24 -27.53 2.96 -12.21
N ALA A 25 -27.32 2.05 -13.16
CA ALA A 25 -26.06 1.31 -13.32
C ALA A 25 -24.88 2.23 -13.68
N ILE A 26 -25.08 3.13 -14.65
CA ILE A 26 -24.07 4.12 -15.06
C ILE A 26 -23.76 5.09 -13.92
N GLN A 27 -24.78 5.55 -13.19
CA GLN A 27 -24.61 6.43 -12.05
C GLN A 27 -23.83 5.75 -10.92
N ALA A 28 -24.17 4.50 -10.58
CA ALA A 28 -23.47 3.72 -9.56
C ALA A 28 -21.98 3.53 -9.91
N LEU A 29 -21.67 3.15 -11.15
CA LEU A 29 -20.28 2.98 -11.60
C LEU A 29 -19.48 4.30 -11.52
N ASN A 30 -20.07 5.42 -11.92
CA ASN A 30 -19.44 6.73 -11.80
C ASN A 30 -19.14 7.10 -10.33
N THR A 31 -20.06 6.82 -9.41
CA THR A 31 -19.85 7.03 -7.97
C THR A 31 -18.71 6.16 -7.43
N ILE A 32 -18.64 4.88 -7.81
CA ILE A 32 -17.57 3.94 -7.41
C ILE A 32 -16.22 4.43 -7.94
N ILE A 33 -16.16 4.88 -9.20
CA ILE A 33 -14.95 5.44 -9.82
C ILE A 33 -14.49 6.68 -9.05
N GLN A 34 -15.40 7.62 -8.78
CA GLN A 34 -15.09 8.83 -8.04
C GLN A 34 -14.54 8.52 -6.64
N LEU A 35 -15.18 7.60 -5.92
CA LEU A 35 -14.76 7.17 -4.58
C LEU A 35 -13.34 6.57 -4.61
N HIS A 36 -13.06 5.62 -5.50
CA HIS A 36 -11.74 4.98 -5.56
C HIS A 36 -10.64 5.92 -6.07
N PHE A 37 -10.99 6.89 -6.93
CA PHE A 37 -10.08 7.95 -7.33
C PHE A 37 -9.72 8.85 -6.14
N GLU A 38 -10.70 9.30 -5.36
CA GLU A 38 -10.48 10.10 -4.16
C GLU A 38 -9.62 9.34 -3.14
N ARG A 39 -9.96 8.08 -2.84
CA ARG A 39 -9.13 7.21 -1.97
C ARG A 39 -7.70 7.06 -2.49
N THR A 40 -7.52 6.95 -3.81
CA THR A 40 -6.18 6.88 -4.41
C THR A 40 -5.37 8.16 -4.16
N LEU A 41 -6.02 9.32 -4.26
CA LEU A 41 -5.40 10.63 -3.98
C LEU A 41 -5.09 10.79 -2.49
N GLU A 42 -6.00 10.43 -1.60
CA GLU A 42 -5.80 10.44 -0.14
C GLU A 42 -4.57 9.60 0.25
N LYS A 43 -4.46 8.37 -0.26
CA LYS A 43 -3.32 7.50 0.03
C LYS A 43 -2.01 8.05 -0.54
N LYS A 44 -2.05 8.70 -1.71
CA LYS A 44 -0.87 9.41 -2.26
C LYS A 44 -0.43 10.54 -1.32
N ARG A 45 -1.37 11.40 -0.87
CA ARG A 45 -1.07 12.47 0.10
C ARG A 45 -0.51 11.92 1.41
N ALA A 46 -1.06 10.82 1.92
CA ALA A 46 -0.55 10.16 3.11
C ALA A 46 0.90 9.65 2.95
N ILE A 47 1.22 9.04 1.80
CA ILE A 47 2.60 8.62 1.46
C ILE A 47 3.54 9.83 1.44
N ASP A 48 3.14 10.91 0.79
CA ASP A 48 3.98 12.10 0.68
C ASP A 48 4.20 12.77 2.05
N ASN A 49 3.20 12.76 2.93
CA ASN A 49 3.35 13.22 4.30
C ASN A 49 4.33 12.36 5.11
N GLN A 50 4.26 11.03 4.98
CA GLN A 50 5.21 10.12 5.64
C GLN A 50 6.65 10.33 5.13
N LYS A 51 6.85 10.55 3.82
CA LYS A 51 8.16 10.90 3.27
C LYS A 51 8.70 12.22 3.82
N LYS A 52 7.84 13.24 3.97
CA LYS A 52 8.22 14.52 4.59
C LYS A 52 8.65 14.32 6.05
N LYS A 53 7.91 13.52 6.82
CA LYS A 53 8.28 13.15 8.20
C LYS A 53 9.62 12.44 8.25
N LEU A 54 9.84 11.47 7.36
CA LEU A 54 11.11 10.76 7.22
C LEU A 54 12.26 11.74 6.94
N HIS A 55 12.10 12.65 5.98
CA HIS A 55 13.13 13.62 5.64
C HIS A 55 13.46 14.56 6.82
N LYS A 56 12.44 15.03 7.56
CA LYS A 56 12.65 15.81 8.78
C LYS A 56 13.42 15.02 9.84
N LEU A 57 13.11 13.74 10.01
CA LEU A 57 13.83 12.85 10.93
C LEU A 57 15.30 12.70 10.53
N PHE A 58 15.59 12.47 9.24
CA PHE A 58 16.96 12.43 8.71
C PHE A 58 17.72 13.72 9.01
N ASN A 59 17.11 14.89 8.73
CA ASN A 59 17.75 16.18 8.98
C ASN A 59 18.06 16.39 10.47
N LEU A 60 17.10 16.10 11.36
CA LEU A 60 17.32 16.20 12.80
C LEU A 60 18.43 15.25 13.27
N PHE A 61 18.44 14.02 12.77
CA PHE A 61 19.45 13.04 13.11
C PHE A 61 20.85 13.44 12.62
N PHE A 62 20.97 13.97 11.40
CA PHE A 62 22.25 14.46 10.88
C PHE A 62 22.75 15.70 11.60
N ILE A 63 21.86 16.63 11.98
CA ILE A 63 22.23 17.76 12.84
C ILE A 63 22.75 17.27 14.18
N PHE A 64 22.05 16.31 14.81
CA PHE A 64 22.50 15.69 16.05
C PHE A 64 23.89 15.06 15.90
N LEU A 65 24.12 14.25 14.86
CA LEU A 65 25.44 13.66 14.59
C LEU A 65 26.51 14.72 14.34
N ALA A 66 26.21 15.78 13.60
CA ALA A 66 27.15 16.87 13.33
C ALA A 66 27.55 17.58 14.63
N VAL A 67 26.61 17.84 15.54
CA VAL A 67 26.90 18.42 16.85
C VAL A 67 27.79 17.49 17.68
N VAL A 68 27.46 16.20 17.74
CA VAL A 68 28.27 15.21 18.47
C VAL A 68 29.70 15.15 17.90
N PHE A 69 29.86 15.03 16.59
CA PHE A 69 31.18 15.00 15.96
C PHE A 69 31.95 16.31 16.13
N ALA A 70 31.28 17.47 16.06
CA ALA A 70 31.91 18.76 16.34
C ALA A 70 32.43 18.81 17.78
N SER A 71 31.65 18.35 18.77
CA SER A 71 32.08 18.26 20.17
C SER A 71 33.27 17.30 20.34
N LEU A 72 33.27 16.16 19.64
CA LEU A 72 34.37 15.19 19.70
C LEU A 72 35.65 15.68 19.01
N SER A 73 35.53 16.57 18.02
CA SER A 73 36.67 17.13 17.29
C SER A 73 37.43 18.21 18.07
N GLN A 74 36.91 18.66 19.21
CA GLN A 74 37.55 19.70 20.01
C GLN A 74 38.85 19.18 20.67
N PRO A 75 39.94 19.97 20.62
CA PRO A 75 41.19 19.62 21.28
C PRO A 75 41.03 19.79 22.80
N SER A 76 40.47 18.79 23.47
CA SER A 76 40.47 18.69 24.93
C SER A 76 40.67 17.25 25.33
N SER A 77 41.71 17.03 26.14
CA SER A 77 42.15 15.78 26.77
C SER A 77 41.23 14.57 26.56
N ARG A 78 41.69 13.61 25.74
CA ARG A 78 41.08 12.29 25.49
C ARG A 78 40.25 11.84 26.69
N LEU A 79 38.93 11.72 26.50
CA LEU A 79 38.03 11.19 27.52
C LEU A 79 38.57 9.82 27.96
N GLN A 80 38.98 9.70 29.21
CA GLN A 80 39.34 8.39 29.78
C GLN A 80 38.14 7.44 29.61
N CYS A 81 38.39 6.18 29.25
CA CYS A 81 37.37 5.16 28.91
C CYS A 81 36.25 4.99 29.96
N ARG A 82 36.42 5.51 31.18
CA ARG A 82 35.42 5.49 32.25
C ARG A 82 34.30 6.53 32.07
N HIS A 83 34.52 7.62 31.31
CA HIS A 83 33.52 8.64 30.99
C HIS A 83 32.93 8.53 29.57
N SER A 84 33.47 7.64 28.71
CA SER A 84 32.99 7.47 27.32
C SER A 84 31.65 6.71 27.22
N TRP A 85 31.23 6.01 28.27
CA TRP A 85 29.97 5.24 28.30
C TRP A 85 28.73 6.12 28.08
N GLY A 86 28.71 7.34 28.61
CA GLY A 86 27.58 8.27 28.41
C GLY A 86 27.37 8.59 26.92
N PRO A 87 28.38 9.14 26.22
CA PRO A 87 28.33 9.37 24.78
C PRO A 87 28.04 8.11 23.95
N ILE A 88 28.65 6.97 24.28
CA ILE A 88 28.42 5.70 23.59
C ILE A 88 26.95 5.26 23.72
N CYS A 89 26.41 5.27 24.93
CA CYS A 89 25.01 4.90 25.19
C CYS A 89 24.04 5.85 24.48
N LEU A 90 24.28 7.16 24.56
CA LEU A 90 23.44 8.17 23.91
C LEU A 90 23.47 7.99 22.39
N LEU A 91 24.65 7.83 21.79
CA LEU A 91 24.81 7.65 20.35
C LEU A 91 24.16 6.35 19.87
N SER A 92 24.38 5.24 20.60
CA SER A 92 23.76 3.94 20.30
C SER A 92 22.24 4.00 20.38
N PHE A 93 21.69 4.64 21.43
CA PHE A 93 20.26 4.80 21.59
C PHE A 93 19.65 5.70 20.51
N SER A 94 20.31 6.81 20.15
CA SER A 94 19.90 7.69 19.06
C SER A 94 19.85 6.94 17.73
N HIS A 95 20.88 6.14 17.41
CA HIS A 95 20.87 5.27 16.24
C HIS A 95 19.71 4.28 16.29
N LEU A 96 19.50 3.59 17.42
CA LEU A 96 18.40 2.63 17.58
C LEU A 96 17.03 3.26 17.30
N VAL A 97 16.73 4.39 17.96
CA VAL A 97 15.46 5.12 17.77
C VAL A 97 15.31 5.56 16.32
N PHE A 98 16.38 6.05 15.71
CA PHE A 98 16.39 6.46 14.31
C PHE A 98 16.07 5.30 13.37
N TYR A 99 16.78 4.17 13.45
CA TYR A 99 16.55 3.02 12.56
C TYR A 99 15.16 2.40 12.77
N ILE A 100 14.67 2.32 14.01
CA ILE A 100 13.30 1.86 14.29
C ILE A 100 12.30 2.80 13.61
N SER A 101 12.47 4.11 13.77
CA SER A 101 11.56 5.11 13.17
C SER A 101 11.58 5.07 11.64
N VAL A 102 12.74 4.86 11.03
CA VAL A 102 12.87 4.66 9.57
C VAL A 102 12.15 3.37 9.15
N ALA A 103 12.40 2.25 9.83
CA ALA A 103 11.76 0.96 9.51
C ALA A 103 10.23 1.03 9.61
N GLN A 104 9.71 1.66 10.67
CA GLN A 104 8.27 1.89 10.85
C GLN A 104 7.70 2.77 9.73
N THR A 105 8.35 3.90 9.42
CA THR A 105 7.90 4.82 8.36
C THR A 105 7.90 4.13 6.99
N LEU A 106 8.94 3.35 6.68
CA LEU A 106 9.02 2.56 5.46
C LEU A 106 7.90 1.52 5.39
N ARG A 107 7.61 0.82 6.50
CA ARG A 107 6.49 -0.13 6.58
C ARG A 107 5.15 0.54 6.31
N CYS A 108 4.90 1.71 6.90
CA CYS A 108 3.68 2.50 6.66
C CYS A 108 3.57 2.97 5.21
N VAL A 109 4.63 3.55 4.64
CA VAL A 109 4.68 3.98 3.24
C VAL A 109 4.40 2.81 2.30
N ASN A 110 5.00 1.67 2.58
CA ASN A 110 4.83 0.45 1.80
C ASN A 110 3.40 -0.09 1.90
N GLY A 111 2.79 -0.10 3.08
CA GLY A 111 1.37 -0.46 3.26
C GLY A 111 0.43 0.48 2.49
N PHE A 112 0.67 1.79 2.52
CA PHE A 112 -0.12 2.73 1.72
C PHE A 112 0.09 2.58 0.21
N LYS A 113 1.30 2.23 -0.23
CA LYS A 113 1.57 1.93 -1.66
C LYS A 113 0.76 0.70 -2.12
N TYR A 114 0.69 -0.33 -1.29
CA TYR A 114 -0.12 -1.51 -1.55
C TYR A 114 -1.62 -1.15 -1.65
N GLN A 115 -2.17 -0.50 -0.62
CA GLN A 115 -3.59 -0.06 -0.62
C GLN A 115 -3.93 0.83 -1.83
N ARG A 116 -3.03 1.77 -2.18
CA ARG A 116 -3.19 2.62 -3.36
C ARG A 116 -3.22 1.81 -4.65
N ARG A 117 -2.45 0.72 -4.75
CA ARG A 117 -2.46 -0.16 -5.91
C ARG A 117 -3.79 -0.90 -6.03
N CYS A 118 -4.35 -1.40 -4.93
CA CYS A 118 -5.66 -2.05 -4.93
C CYS A 118 -6.76 -1.09 -5.41
N HIS A 119 -6.78 0.14 -4.89
CA HIS A 119 -7.73 1.15 -5.37
C HIS A 119 -7.54 1.50 -6.85
N LYS A 120 -6.29 1.53 -7.34
CA LYS A 120 -6.01 1.76 -8.77
C LYS A 120 -6.52 0.61 -9.64
N LEU A 121 -6.39 -0.63 -9.19
CA LEU A 121 -6.89 -1.81 -9.90
C LEU A 121 -8.42 -1.83 -9.93
N THR A 122 -9.06 -1.61 -8.78
CA THR A 122 -10.52 -1.54 -8.65
C THR A 122 -11.11 -0.39 -9.50
N LEU A 123 -10.45 0.77 -9.51
CA LEU A 123 -10.78 1.89 -10.40
C LEU A 123 -10.70 1.51 -11.88
N GLY A 124 -9.66 0.77 -12.28
CA GLY A 124 -9.47 0.28 -13.64
C GLY A 124 -10.61 -0.64 -14.08
N LEU A 125 -10.97 -1.61 -13.23
CA LEU A 125 -12.09 -2.52 -13.46
C LEU A 125 -13.42 -1.77 -13.58
N ALA A 126 -13.72 -0.84 -12.65
CA ALA A 126 -14.95 -0.06 -12.70
C ALA A 126 -15.04 0.80 -13.98
N THR A 127 -13.92 1.37 -14.43
CA THR A 127 -13.85 2.14 -15.68
C THR A 127 -14.06 1.27 -16.92
N GLU A 128 -13.55 0.04 -16.91
CA GLU A 128 -13.75 -0.92 -17.98
C GLU A 128 -15.21 -1.38 -18.07
N LYS A 129 -15.82 -1.72 -16.93
CA LYS A 129 -17.26 -2.04 -16.82
C LYS A 129 -18.13 -0.88 -17.29
N LEU A 130 -17.81 0.37 -16.90
CA LEU A 130 -18.50 1.56 -17.39
C LEU A 130 -18.40 1.71 -18.92
N ARG A 131 -17.22 1.49 -19.50
CA ARG A 131 -17.03 1.52 -20.96
C ARG A 131 -17.85 0.43 -21.66
N PHE A 132 -17.87 -0.78 -21.11
CA PHE A 132 -18.66 -1.88 -21.63
C PHE A 132 -20.16 -1.54 -21.63
N VAL A 133 -20.72 -1.12 -20.48
CA VAL A 133 -22.13 -0.74 -20.37
C VAL A 133 -22.48 0.40 -21.31
N LYS A 134 -21.62 1.41 -21.44
CA LYS A 134 -21.84 2.54 -22.36
C LYS A 134 -21.80 2.11 -23.84
N ASN A 135 -20.90 1.22 -24.22
CA ASN A 135 -20.78 0.73 -25.59
C ASN A 135 -21.98 -0.16 -25.96
N VAL A 136 -22.39 -1.07 -25.07
CA VAL A 136 -23.59 -1.89 -25.26
C VAL A 136 -24.84 -1.01 -25.36
N ALA A 137 -24.97 -0.01 -24.49
CA ALA A 137 -26.08 0.94 -24.52
C ALA A 137 -26.13 1.79 -25.81
N ALA A 138 -24.99 2.01 -26.47
CA ALA A 138 -24.93 2.72 -27.75
C ALA A 138 -25.27 1.82 -28.95
N SER A 139 -25.21 0.50 -28.80
CA SER A 139 -25.45 -0.48 -29.87
C SER A 139 -26.80 -1.20 -29.78
N ALA A 140 -27.47 -1.15 -28.62
CA ALA A 140 -28.76 -1.79 -28.41
C ALA A 140 -29.91 -0.96 -29.02
N VAL A 141 -30.72 -1.60 -29.86
CA VAL A 141 -31.91 -1.01 -30.53
C VAL A 141 -33.15 -1.09 -29.63
N ASP A 142 -33.16 -2.01 -28.66
CA ASP A 142 -34.26 -2.21 -27.72
C ASP A 142 -33.77 -2.23 -26.26
N GLY A 143 -34.54 -1.66 -25.35
CA GLY A 143 -34.13 -1.36 -23.97
C GLY A 143 -33.92 -2.58 -23.06
N ASP A 144 -34.38 -3.75 -23.49
CA ASP A 144 -34.46 -4.97 -22.70
C ASP A 144 -33.18 -5.82 -22.74
N GLU A 145 -32.45 -5.83 -23.87
CA GLU A 145 -31.14 -6.50 -24.03
C GLU A 145 -30.06 -5.91 -23.09
N ILE A 146 -30.15 -4.60 -22.81
CA ILE A 146 -29.22 -3.90 -21.92
C ILE A 146 -29.38 -4.40 -20.48
N SER A 147 -30.60 -4.73 -20.03
CA SER A 147 -30.83 -5.25 -18.69
C SER A 147 -30.26 -6.66 -18.53
N ALA A 148 -30.36 -7.50 -19.57
CA ALA A 148 -29.75 -8.84 -19.55
C ALA A 148 -28.22 -8.78 -19.60
N ALA A 149 -27.62 -7.86 -20.37
CA ALA A 149 -26.16 -7.68 -20.42
C ALA A 149 -25.58 -7.00 -19.16
N ALA A 150 -26.31 -6.06 -18.57
CA ALA A 150 -25.97 -5.43 -17.29
C ALA A 150 -26.15 -6.40 -16.10
N ALA A 151 -27.15 -7.28 -16.17
CA ALA A 151 -27.37 -8.37 -15.21
C ALA A 151 -26.35 -9.52 -15.35
N ALA A 152 -26.02 -9.93 -16.58
CA ALA A 152 -24.99 -10.93 -16.85
C ALA A 152 -23.58 -10.40 -16.53
N GLY A 153 -23.40 -9.09 -16.61
CA GLY A 153 -22.17 -8.38 -16.32
C GLY A 153 -22.05 -7.93 -14.87
N ASP A 154 -22.60 -8.66 -13.89
CA ASP A 154 -22.49 -8.46 -12.43
C ASP A 154 -21.93 -7.08 -12.05
N LEU A 155 -22.85 -6.14 -11.81
CA LEU A 155 -22.57 -4.72 -11.54
C LEU A 155 -21.76 -4.53 -10.24
N GLU A 156 -21.58 -5.60 -9.47
CA GLU A 156 -20.66 -5.63 -8.34
C GLU A 156 -19.22 -5.43 -8.83
N VAL A 157 -18.55 -4.40 -8.32
CA VAL A 157 -17.12 -4.19 -8.54
C VAL A 157 -16.39 -4.84 -7.37
N PRO A 158 -15.95 -6.10 -7.47
CA PRO A 158 -15.22 -6.74 -6.39
C PRO A 158 -13.92 -6.00 -6.14
N TYR A 159 -13.52 -5.93 -4.88
CA TYR A 159 -12.24 -5.37 -4.49
C TYR A 159 -11.11 -6.14 -5.17
N GLN A 160 -10.29 -5.46 -5.98
CA GLN A 160 -9.17 -6.11 -6.64
C GLN A 160 -7.90 -6.02 -5.81
N GLU A 161 -7.34 -7.17 -5.49
CA GLU A 161 -6.02 -7.30 -4.89
C GLU A 161 -4.93 -7.50 -5.97
N PRO A 162 -3.74 -6.90 -5.79
CA PRO A 162 -2.58 -7.24 -6.60
C PRO A 162 -2.26 -8.74 -6.49
N SER A 163 -1.77 -9.34 -7.57
CA SER A 163 -1.41 -10.76 -7.59
C SER A 163 -0.44 -11.15 -6.47
N GLU A 164 -0.51 -12.42 -6.04
CA GLU A 164 0.38 -13.01 -5.02
C GLU A 164 1.87 -12.79 -5.32
N SER A 165 2.27 -12.84 -6.60
CA SER A 165 3.65 -12.54 -7.03
C SER A 165 4.10 -11.11 -6.66
N TYR A 166 3.18 -10.14 -6.69
CA TYR A 166 3.45 -8.76 -6.30
C TYR A 166 3.67 -8.64 -4.78
N LEU A 167 2.82 -9.30 -3.99
CA LEU A 167 2.96 -9.38 -2.52
C LEU A 167 4.26 -10.08 -2.12
N GLY A 168 4.61 -11.19 -2.77
CA GLY A 168 5.84 -11.93 -2.52
C GLY A 168 7.10 -11.09 -2.79
N LYS A 169 7.16 -10.41 -3.95
CA LYS A 169 8.25 -9.47 -4.28
C LYS A 169 8.34 -8.34 -3.25
N PHE A 170 7.19 -7.81 -2.83
CA PHE A 170 7.11 -6.74 -1.86
C PHE A 170 7.63 -7.15 -0.47
N LYS A 171 7.20 -8.31 0.04
CA LYS A 171 7.65 -8.87 1.33
C LYS A 171 9.15 -9.15 1.32
N ARG A 172 9.67 -9.75 0.23
CA ARG A 172 11.11 -10.01 0.06
C ARG A 172 11.91 -8.72 0.01
N ASN A 173 11.47 -7.73 -0.77
CA ASN A 173 12.18 -6.46 -0.86
C ASN A 173 12.18 -5.70 0.47
N TRP A 174 11.08 -5.74 1.23
CA TRP A 174 11.03 -5.19 2.58
C TRP A 174 11.98 -5.92 3.54
N ALA A 175 12.04 -7.24 3.50
CA ALA A 175 12.96 -8.03 4.32
C ALA A 175 14.43 -7.68 4.02
N LEU A 176 14.79 -7.48 2.75
CA LEU A 176 16.13 -7.02 2.35
C LEU A 176 16.45 -5.63 2.92
N HIS A 177 15.55 -4.66 2.78
CA HIS A 177 15.75 -3.33 3.33
C HIS A 177 15.87 -3.34 4.86
N PHE A 178 15.07 -4.18 5.54
CA PHE A 178 15.13 -4.33 6.99
C PHE A 178 16.45 -4.97 7.44
N GLY A 179 16.91 -6.02 6.76
CA GLY A 179 18.21 -6.63 7.02
C GLY A 179 19.36 -5.64 6.81
N PHE A 180 19.30 -4.85 5.74
CA PHE A 180 20.28 -3.79 5.49
C PHE A 180 20.29 -2.73 6.60
N LEU A 181 19.13 -2.32 7.10
CA LEU A 181 19.03 -1.37 8.22
C LEU A 181 19.67 -1.93 9.50
N ILE A 182 19.48 -3.21 9.81
CA ILE A 182 20.10 -3.87 10.97
C ILE A 182 21.62 -3.91 10.82
N LEU A 183 22.13 -4.33 9.66
CA LEU A 183 23.57 -4.39 9.39
C LEU A 183 24.20 -2.99 9.54
N LEU A 184 23.55 -1.97 8.98
CA LEU A 184 24.03 -0.60 9.05
C LEU A 184 23.99 -0.07 10.49
N TYR A 185 22.96 -0.40 11.27
CA TYR A 185 22.92 -0.11 12.71
C TYR A 185 24.11 -0.73 13.46
N ALA A 186 24.35 -2.03 13.29
CA ALA A 186 25.46 -2.72 13.94
C ALA A 186 26.82 -2.12 13.55
N PHE A 187 27.00 -1.78 12.27
CA PHE A 187 28.20 -1.11 11.78
C PHE A 187 28.41 0.26 12.44
N MET A 188 27.35 1.09 12.50
CA MET A 188 27.43 2.43 13.09
C MET A 188 27.70 2.40 14.61
N VAL A 189 27.10 1.45 15.34
CA VAL A 189 27.37 1.27 16.77
C VAL A 189 28.82 0.82 17.00
N SER A 190 29.31 -0.16 16.23
CA SER A 190 30.70 -0.60 16.31
C SER A 190 31.69 0.53 16.00
N PHE A 191 31.44 1.31 14.96
CA PHE A 191 32.26 2.47 14.60
C PHE A 191 32.25 3.54 15.70
N SER A 192 31.08 3.80 16.31
CA SER A 192 30.94 4.73 17.42
C SER A 192 31.79 4.33 18.62
N VAL A 193 31.83 3.03 18.96
CA VAL A 193 32.70 2.52 20.03
C VAL A 193 34.17 2.71 19.67
N VAL A 194 34.56 2.43 18.43
CA VAL A 194 35.95 2.60 17.99
C VAL A 194 36.39 4.06 18.12
N VAL A 195 35.61 5.00 17.60
CA VAL A 195 35.93 6.45 17.63
C VAL A 195 35.96 7.00 19.05
N LEU A 196 35.16 6.46 19.98
CA LEU A 196 35.06 6.97 21.35
C LEU A 196 36.02 6.29 22.33
N CYS A 197 36.55 5.10 22.00
CA CYS A 197 37.43 4.32 22.87
C CYS A 197 38.90 4.29 22.41
N PHE A 198 39.21 4.62 21.16
CA PHE A 198 40.57 4.60 20.60
C PHE A 198 40.96 5.97 20.02
#